data_AF-A0A0F7ZR36-F1
#
_entry.id   AF-A0A0F7ZR36-F1
#
_cell.length_a   1.000
_cell.length_b   1.000
_cell.length_c   1.000
_cell.angle_alpha   90.00
_cell.angle_beta   90.00
_cell.angle_gamma   90.00
#
_symmetry.space_group_name_H-M   'P 1'
#
loop_
_entity.id
_entity.type
_entity.pdbx_description
1 polymer ?
#
loop_
_entity_poly.entity_id
_entity_poly.type
_entity_poly.pdbx_seq_one_letter_code
_entity_poly.pdbx_strand_id
1 'polypeptide(L)'
;MDARAAHPQPNFETISDSFDALSEQFSLCSNLPAVDGGARLVDMLQAVLNRLDTLDRKVDGIDRKVDGLERRMTVAERNGVARMENSSAMRSDAALAPLFSLETGAEIPGCPSTMEEAGELSSRETASFVIDSRRGHAGGVIQCSFDT
;
A
#
# COMPACT_ATOMS: atom_id res chain seq x y z
N MET A 1 51.98 -53.89 -60.78
CA MET A 1 50.80 -54.10 -59.92
C MET A 1 51.03 -53.27 -58.68
N ASP A 2 50.44 -52.07 -58.65
CA ASP A 2 50.70 -51.07 -57.62
C ASP A 2 49.97 -51.43 -56.33
N ALA A 3 50.72 -51.90 -55.33
CA ALA A 3 50.23 -52.07 -53.97
C ALA A 3 50.15 -50.69 -53.30
N ARG A 4 49.03 -49.98 -53.51
CA ARG A 4 48.67 -48.79 -52.71
C ARG A 4 48.70 -49.20 -51.24
N ALA A 5 49.62 -48.63 -50.46
CA ALA A 5 49.66 -48.79 -49.02
C ALA A 5 48.28 -48.46 -48.45
N ALA A 6 47.59 -49.45 -47.90
CA ALA A 6 46.32 -49.26 -47.24
C ALA A 6 46.56 -48.27 -46.08
N HIS A 7 45.93 -47.10 -46.15
CA HIS A 7 46.00 -46.12 -45.09
C HIS A 7 45.47 -46.75 -43.80
N PRO A 8 46.11 -46.47 -42.64
CA PRO A 8 45.63 -46.97 -41.36
C PRO A 8 44.16 -46.60 -41.18
N GLN A 9 43.33 -47.61 -40.95
CA GLN A 9 41.90 -47.42 -40.74
C GLN A 9 41.65 -46.87 -39.32
N PRO A 10 40.70 -45.94 -39.14
CA PRO A 10 40.31 -45.46 -37.83
C PRO A 10 39.76 -46.59 -36.95
N ASN A 11 40.09 -46.56 -35.66
CA ASN A 11 39.48 -47.45 -34.68
C ASN A 11 38.22 -46.77 -34.11
N PHE A 12 37.05 -47.18 -34.59
CA PHE A 12 35.77 -46.62 -34.16
C PHE A 12 35.41 -46.95 -32.70
N GLU A 13 35.92 -48.05 -32.15
CA GLU A 13 35.73 -48.39 -30.74
C GLU A 13 36.45 -47.37 -29.85
N THR A 14 37.72 -47.09 -30.14
CA THR A 14 38.50 -46.05 -29.45
C THR A 14 37.87 -44.67 -29.59
N ILE A 15 37.29 -44.36 -30.75
CA ILE A 15 36.55 -43.10 -30.96
C ILE A 15 35.31 -43.05 -30.07
N SER A 16 34.52 -44.13 -30.02
CA SER A 16 33.33 -44.22 -29.17
C SER A 16 33.67 -44.07 -27.69
N ASP A 17 34.67 -44.80 -27.20
CA ASP A 17 35.13 -44.72 -25.81
C ASP A 17 35.58 -43.31 -25.45
N SER A 18 36.26 -42.63 -26.38
CA SER A 18 36.70 -41.25 -26.19
C SER A 18 35.51 -40.28 -26.12
N PHE A 19 34.46 -40.50 -26.91
CA PHE A 19 33.23 -39.71 -26.85
C PHE A 19 32.46 -39.94 -25.55
N ASP A 20 32.36 -41.19 -25.10
CA ASP A 20 31.71 -41.53 -23.82
C ASP A 20 32.45 -40.87 -22.65
N ALA A 21 33.78 -40.96 -22.63
CA ALA A 21 34.61 -40.29 -21.63
C ALA A 21 34.45 -38.76 -21.66
N LEU A 22 34.43 -38.14 -22.84
CA LEU A 22 34.19 -36.69 -22.96
C LEU A 22 32.80 -36.30 -22.49
N SER A 23 31.78 -37.11 -22.77
CA SER A 23 30.40 -36.85 -22.36
C SER A 23 30.25 -36.94 -20.83
N GLU A 24 30.94 -37.87 -20.19
CA GLU A 24 31.02 -37.96 -18.74
C GLU A 24 31.69 -36.72 -18.13
N GLN A 25 32.83 -36.28 -18.70
CA GLN A 25 33.52 -35.07 -18.22
C GLN A 25 32.71 -33.79 -18.44
N PHE A 26 31.96 -33.69 -19.54
CA PHE A 26 31.07 -32.55 -19.80
C PHE A 26 29.92 -32.49 -18.79
N SER A 27 29.44 -33.66 -18.33
CA SER A 27 28.44 -33.72 -17.26
C SER A 27 28.97 -33.15 -15.93
N LEU A 28 30.29 -33.17 -15.70
CA LEU A 28 30.92 -32.55 -14.54
C LEU A 28 31.05 -31.03 -14.65
N CYS A 29 30.84 -30.43 -15.84
CA CYS A 29 30.88 -28.98 -15.99
C CYS A 29 29.80 -28.26 -15.18
N SER A 30 28.71 -28.95 -14.80
CA SER A 30 27.73 -28.41 -13.85
C SER A 30 28.31 -28.13 -12.47
N ASN A 31 29.38 -28.83 -12.07
CA ASN A 31 30.06 -28.65 -10.79
C ASN A 31 31.10 -27.52 -10.82
N LEU A 32 31.23 -26.81 -11.95
CA LEU A 32 32.16 -25.68 -12.04
C LEU A 32 31.61 -24.52 -11.18
N PRO A 33 32.41 -23.95 -10.27
CA PRO A 33 31.98 -22.85 -9.41
C PRO A 33 31.40 -21.64 -10.16
N ALA A 34 31.81 -21.43 -11.42
CA ALA A 34 31.27 -20.38 -12.27
C ALA A 34 29.82 -20.65 -12.72
N VAL A 35 29.47 -21.91 -13.02
CA VAL A 35 28.12 -22.34 -13.43
C VAL A 35 27.19 -22.33 -12.21
N ASP A 36 27.63 -22.92 -11.10
CA ASP A 36 26.91 -22.90 -9.82
C ASP A 36 26.75 -21.48 -9.28
N GLY A 37 27.80 -20.67 -9.36
CA GLY A 37 27.79 -19.26 -8.97
C GLY A 37 26.81 -18.44 -9.80
N GLY A 38 26.74 -18.71 -11.10
CA GLY A 38 25.77 -18.08 -12.01
C GLY A 38 24.32 -18.42 -11.63
N ALA A 39 24.02 -19.70 -11.38
CA ALA A 39 22.69 -20.13 -10.96
C ALA A 39 22.27 -19.46 -9.64
N ARG A 40 23.16 -19.46 -8.63
CA ARG A 40 22.90 -18.79 -7.35
C ARG A 40 22.70 -17.28 -7.50
N LEU A 41 23.45 -16.63 -8.40
CA LEU A 41 23.30 -15.20 -8.67
C LEU A 41 21.94 -14.89 -9.29
N VAL A 42 21.46 -15.72 -10.21
CA VAL A 42 20.11 -15.59 -10.77
C VAL A 42 19.04 -15.75 -9.68
N ASP A 43 19.17 -16.74 -8.80
CA ASP A 43 18.24 -16.94 -7.68
C ASP A 43 18.22 -15.73 -6.73
N MET A 44 19.40 -15.19 -6.40
CA MET A 44 19.51 -13.99 -5.57
C MET A 44 18.88 -12.78 -6.25
N LEU A 45 19.13 -12.57 -7.54
CA LEU A 45 18.52 -11.48 -8.31
C LEU A 45 16.99 -11.63 -8.33
N GLN A 46 16.47 -12.83 -8.54
CA GLN A 46 15.03 -13.08 -8.51
C GLN A 46 14.44 -12.78 -7.13
N ALA A 47 15.13 -13.17 -6.05
CA ALA A 47 14.70 -12.85 -4.69
C ALA A 47 14.71 -11.33 -4.42
N VAL A 48 15.69 -10.61 -4.95
CA VAL A 48 15.76 -9.14 -4.85
C VAL A 48 14.61 -8.49 -5.62
N LEU A 49 14.34 -8.91 -6.86
CA LEU A 49 13.21 -8.41 -7.66
C LEU A 49 11.87 -8.59 -6.93
N ASN A 50 11.63 -9.79 -6.38
CA ASN A 50 10.40 -10.05 -5.62
C ASN A 50 10.26 -9.14 -4.37
N ARG A 51 11.39 -8.80 -3.72
CA ARG A 51 11.40 -7.87 -2.59
C ARG A 51 11.12 -6.44 -3.04
N LEU A 52 11.68 -6.01 -4.18
CA LEU A 52 11.41 -4.69 -4.76
C LEU A 52 9.92 -4.55 -5.11
N ASP A 53 9.32 -5.53 -5.78
CA ASP A 53 7.88 -5.54 -6.07
C ASP A 53 7.03 -5.44 -4.80
N THR A 54 7.48 -6.05 -3.71
CA THR A 54 6.79 -5.98 -2.42
C THR A 54 6.93 -4.59 -1.78
N LEU A 55 8.10 -3.95 -1.94
CA LEU A 55 8.32 -2.59 -1.47
C LEU A 55 7.48 -1.59 -2.26
N ASP A 56 7.43 -1.70 -3.59
CA ASP A 56 6.62 -0.82 -4.44
C ASP A 56 5.14 -0.85 -4.03
N ARG A 57 4.57 -2.05 -3.83
CA ARG A 57 3.19 -2.18 -3.33
C ARG A 57 2.98 -1.56 -1.95
N LYS A 58 3.99 -1.59 -1.08
CA LYS A 58 3.94 -0.95 0.25
C LYS A 58 4.00 0.56 0.13
N VAL A 59 4.85 1.09 -0.75
CA VAL A 59 4.95 2.53 -1.03
C VAL A 59 3.64 3.05 -1.60
N ASP A 60 3.06 2.39 -2.60
CA ASP A 60 1.72 2.71 -3.11
C ASP A 60 0.64 2.68 -2.00
N GLY A 61 0.77 1.75 -1.05
CA GLY A 61 -0.12 1.65 0.09
C GLY A 61 0.05 2.80 1.09
N ILE A 62 1.27 3.35 1.21
CA ILE A 62 1.56 4.51 2.04
C ILE A 62 1.04 5.78 1.37
N ASP A 63 1.28 5.97 0.06
CA ASP A 63 0.83 7.15 -0.68
C ASP A 63 -0.69 7.32 -0.56
N ARG A 64 -1.45 6.25 -0.78
CA ARG A 64 -2.92 6.28 -0.61
C ARG A 64 -3.35 6.64 0.82
N LYS A 65 -2.58 6.23 1.83
CA LYS A 65 -2.87 6.56 3.23
C LYS A 65 -2.54 8.02 3.53
N VAL A 66 -1.45 8.54 2.97
CA VAL A 66 -1.05 9.94 3.11
C VAL A 66 -2.09 10.84 2.45
N ASP A 67 -2.53 10.54 1.22
CA ASP A 67 -3.61 11.25 0.54
C ASP A 67 -4.92 11.24 1.36
N GLY A 68 -5.24 10.09 1.96
CA GLY A 68 -6.41 9.95 2.83
C GLY A 68 -6.29 10.79 4.11
N LEU A 69 -5.09 10.89 4.68
CA LEU A 69 -4.82 11.70 5.87
C LEU A 69 -4.88 13.19 5.55
N GLU A 70 -4.30 13.62 4.42
CA GLU A 70 -4.33 15.01 3.97
C GLU A 70 -5.77 15.50 3.82
N ARG A 71 -6.62 14.73 3.13
CA ARG A 71 -8.05 15.04 2.98
C ARG A 71 -8.75 15.17 4.34
N ARG A 72 -8.49 14.23 5.26
CA ARG A 72 -9.05 14.27 6.62
C ARG A 72 -8.61 15.50 7.39
N MET A 73 -7.34 15.89 7.24
CA MET A 73 -6.78 17.08 7.89
C MET A 73 -7.46 18.36 7.37
N THR A 74 -7.60 18.51 6.05
CA THR A 74 -8.31 19.67 5.46
C THR A 74 -9.76 19.76 5.96
N VAL A 75 -10.47 18.63 6.02
CA VAL A 75 -11.85 18.61 6.55
C VAL A 75 -11.88 18.93 8.04
N ALA A 76 -10.93 18.40 8.82
CA ALA A 76 -10.83 18.69 10.25
C ALA A 76 -10.56 20.17 10.53
N GLU A 77 -9.68 20.80 9.74
CA GLU A 77 -9.42 22.25 9.81
C GLU A 77 -10.67 23.06 9.50
N ARG A 78 -11.39 22.69 8.41
CA ARG A 78 -12.66 23.34 8.06
C ARG A 78 -13.69 23.24 9.18
N ASN A 79 -13.83 22.06 9.78
CA ASN A 79 -14.70 21.85 10.94
C ASN A 79 -14.23 22.63 12.16
N GLY A 80 -12.92 22.79 12.36
CA GLY A 80 -12.35 23.60 13.42
C GLY A 80 -12.79 25.07 13.31
N VAL A 81 -12.69 25.64 12.10
CA VAL A 81 -13.17 26.99 11.81
C VAL A 81 -14.68 27.10 12.03
N ALA A 82 -15.47 26.18 11.48
CA ALA A 82 -16.93 26.17 11.66
C ALA A 82 -17.33 26.09 13.13
N ARG A 83 -16.64 25.27 13.94
CA ARG A 83 -16.89 25.19 15.40
C ARG A 83 -16.56 26.50 16.11
N MET A 84 -15.48 27.17 15.71
CA MET A 84 -15.10 28.46 16.28
C MET A 84 -16.16 29.52 15.95
N GLU A 85 -16.64 29.57 14.71
CA GLU A 85 -17.73 30.46 14.30
C GLU A 85 -19.02 30.15 15.08
N ASN A 86 -19.41 28.87 15.14
CA ASN A 86 -20.61 28.43 15.86
C ASN A 86 -20.53 28.71 17.37
N SER A 87 -19.35 28.63 17.97
CA SER A 87 -19.17 28.93 19.40
C SER A 87 -19.40 30.41 19.75
N SER A 88 -19.30 31.30 18.77
CA SER A 88 -19.56 32.74 18.93
C SER A 88 -21.04 33.11 18.69
N ALA A 89 -21.86 32.17 18.23
CA ALA A 89 -23.28 32.37 17.97
C ALA A 89 -24.07 32.44 19.30
N MET A 90 -24.52 33.65 19.66
CA MET A 90 -25.22 33.90 20.93
C MET A 90 -26.74 34.04 20.79
N ARG A 91 -27.24 34.27 19.57
CA ARG A 91 -28.67 34.48 19.31
C ARG A 91 -29.31 33.19 18.78
N SER A 92 -30.56 32.94 19.14
CA SER A 92 -31.34 31.78 18.69
C SER A 92 -31.47 31.74 17.15
N ASP A 93 -31.58 32.90 16.51
CA ASP A 93 -31.68 33.08 15.06
C ASP A 93 -30.31 33.13 14.35
N ALA A 94 -29.20 32.99 15.09
CA ALA A 94 -27.88 33.01 14.49
C ALA A 94 -27.67 31.77 13.62
N ALA A 95 -27.24 32.00 12.38
CA ALA A 95 -26.89 30.93 11.45
C ALA A 95 -25.63 30.20 11.91
N LEU A 96 -25.67 28.87 11.85
CA LEU A 96 -24.53 27.99 12.15
C LEU A 96 -23.85 27.57 10.85
N ALA A 97 -22.52 27.61 10.86
CA ALA A 97 -21.70 27.03 9.83
C ALA A 97 -21.83 25.49 9.86
N PRO A 98 -21.99 24.85 8.69
CA PRO A 98 -22.18 23.41 8.62
C PRO A 98 -20.90 22.64 8.96
N LEU A 99 -21.06 21.41 9.46
CA LEU A 99 -19.96 20.48 9.71
C LEU A 99 -19.87 19.42 8.60
N PHE A 100 -18.66 18.93 8.37
CA PHE A 100 -18.33 18.01 7.30
C PHE A 100 -17.83 16.66 7.85
N SER A 101 -18.18 15.56 7.20
CA SER A 101 -17.71 14.23 7.56
C SER A 101 -16.23 14.06 7.18
N LEU A 102 -15.42 13.55 8.11
CA LEU A 102 -13.99 13.27 7.87
C LEU A 102 -13.77 12.13 6.87
N GLU A 103 -14.76 11.26 6.66
CA GLU A 103 -14.63 10.13 5.74
C GLU A 103 -14.94 10.52 4.30
N THR A 104 -16.00 11.31 4.10
CA THR A 104 -16.50 11.64 2.76
C THR A 104 -16.16 13.07 2.32
N GLY A 105 -15.83 13.95 3.25
CA GLY A 105 -15.68 15.40 3.02
C GLY A 105 -17.00 16.12 2.70
N ALA A 106 -18.13 15.40 2.70
CA ALA A 106 -19.45 15.97 2.48
C ALA A 106 -20.01 16.56 3.77
N GLU A 107 -20.92 17.52 3.63
CA GLU A 107 -21.66 18.06 4.76
C GLU A 107 -22.44 16.96 5.48
N ILE A 108 -22.43 16.99 6.81
CA ILE A 108 -23.13 15.99 7.63
C ILE A 108 -24.64 16.25 7.48
N PRO A 109 -25.42 15.27 6.99
CA PRO A 109 -26.85 15.46 6.77
C PRO A 109 -27.59 15.79 8.07
N GLY A 110 -28.48 16.79 8.01
CA GLY A 110 -29.29 17.23 9.16
C GLY A 110 -28.53 18.09 10.16
N CYS A 111 -27.33 18.57 9.84
CA CYS A 111 -26.62 19.52 10.69
C CYS A 111 -27.50 20.76 10.89
N PRO A 112 -27.75 21.20 12.13
CA PRO A 112 -28.63 22.32 12.39
C PRO A 112 -28.05 23.59 11.76
N SER A 113 -28.93 24.35 11.11
CA SER A 113 -28.60 25.57 10.40
C SER A 113 -28.69 26.81 11.29
N THR A 114 -29.31 26.70 12.48
CA THR A 114 -29.44 27.78 13.47
C THR A 114 -29.27 27.27 14.90
N MET A 115 -29.01 28.19 15.85
CA MET A 115 -28.93 27.88 17.28
C MET A 115 -30.24 27.35 17.87
N GLU A 116 -31.39 27.81 17.36
CA GLU A 116 -32.71 27.30 17.74
C GLU A 116 -32.89 25.84 17.32
N GLU A 117 -32.61 25.51 16.05
CA GLU A 117 -32.67 24.14 15.54
C GLU A 117 -31.70 23.22 16.29
N ALA A 118 -30.50 23.72 16.64
CA ALA A 118 -29.53 22.98 17.44
C ALA A 118 -30.02 22.67 18.86
N GLY A 119 -30.84 23.56 19.45
CA GLY A 119 -31.46 23.37 20.76
C GLY A 119 -32.64 22.39 20.75
N GLU A 120 -33.28 22.20 19.60
CA GLU A 120 -34.41 21.27 19.41
C GLU A 120 -33.97 19.83 19.10
N LEU A 121 -32.69 19.61 18.78
CA LEU A 121 -32.15 18.27 18.49
C LEU A 121 -32.34 17.33 19.69
N SER A 122 -32.92 16.16 19.43
CA SER A 122 -33.03 15.13 20.46
C SER A 122 -31.64 14.59 20.81
N SER A 123 -31.45 14.13 22.06
CA SER A 123 -30.17 13.55 22.50
C SER A 123 -29.68 12.38 21.62
N ARG A 124 -30.58 11.72 20.90
CA ARG A 124 -30.26 10.62 19.96
C ARG A 124 -29.71 11.15 18.63
N GLU A 125 -30.22 12.27 18.15
CA GLU A 125 -29.73 12.96 16.95
C GLU A 125 -28.37 13.60 17.25
N THR A 126 -28.23 14.27 18.40
CA THR A 126 -26.93 14.80 18.86
C THR A 126 -25.88 13.70 18.94
N ALA A 127 -26.23 12.52 19.47
CA ALA A 127 -25.32 11.37 19.53
C ALA A 127 -24.92 10.87 18.12
N SER A 128 -25.83 10.89 17.14
CA SER A 128 -25.51 10.55 15.75
C SER A 128 -24.49 11.52 15.15
N PHE A 129 -24.67 12.84 15.33
CA PHE A 129 -23.72 13.86 14.88
C PHE A 129 -22.34 13.73 15.54
N VAL A 130 -22.32 13.47 16.85
CA VAL A 130 -21.07 13.28 17.59
C VAL A 130 -20.34 12.02 17.11
N ILE A 131 -21.05 10.93 16.82
CA ILE A 131 -20.46 9.70 16.29
C ILE A 131 -19.91 9.92 14.87
N ASP A 132 -20.68 10.58 13.99
CA ASP A 132 -20.25 10.85 12.62
C ASP A 132 -19.06 11.82 12.57
N SER A 133 -19.03 12.76 13.51
CA SER A 133 -17.88 13.66 13.71
C SER A 133 -16.68 12.98 14.40
N ARG A 134 -16.86 11.88 15.14
CA ARG A 134 -15.79 11.16 15.89
C ARG A 134 -15.21 9.95 15.17
N ARG A 135 -15.85 9.43 14.11
CA ARG A 135 -15.33 8.29 13.34
C ARG A 135 -13.95 8.52 12.67
N GLY A 136 -13.35 9.71 12.81
CA GLY A 136 -11.97 10.01 12.44
C GLY A 136 -10.92 10.13 13.58
N HIS A 137 -11.27 10.01 14.87
CA HIS A 137 -10.25 10.11 15.94
C HIS A 137 -10.61 9.34 17.21
N ALA A 138 -9.75 8.37 17.56
CA ALA A 138 -9.62 7.88 18.91
C ALA A 138 -8.98 8.98 19.78
N GLY A 139 -9.68 9.41 20.83
CA GLY A 139 -9.13 10.30 21.86
C GLY A 139 -9.40 11.78 21.60
N GLY A 140 -10.51 12.29 22.12
CA GLY A 140 -10.83 13.72 22.07
C GLY A 140 -12.28 13.97 22.45
N VAL A 141 -12.57 13.88 23.75
CA VAL A 141 -13.87 14.29 24.29
C VAL A 141 -13.93 15.81 24.25
N ILE A 142 -14.49 16.38 23.18
CA ILE A 142 -15.06 17.73 23.28
C ILE A 142 -16.44 17.53 23.89
N GLN A 143 -16.48 17.80 25.18
CA GLN A 143 -17.66 17.88 26.00
C GLN A 143 -18.33 19.21 25.63
N CYS A 144 -19.42 19.17 24.86
CA CYS A 144 -20.34 20.30 24.79
C CYS A 144 -21.07 20.35 26.14
N SER A 145 -20.44 20.94 27.15
CA SER A 145 -21.13 21.39 28.35
C SER A 145 -21.98 22.60 27.97
N PHE A 146 -23.26 22.37 27.69
CA PHE A 146 -24.28 23.37 27.92
C PHE A 146 -24.55 23.35 29.43
N ASP A 147 -23.77 24.10 30.19
CA ASP A 147 -24.13 24.40 31.59
C ASP A 147 -25.15 25.55 31.57
N THR A 148 -26.27 25.28 32.23
CA THR A 148 -27.44 26.16 32.40
C THR A 148 -27.12 27.33 33.32
#